data_AF-K7EWJ1-F1
#
_entry.id   AF-K7EWJ1-F1
#
_cell.length_a   1.000
_cell.length_b   1.000
_cell.length_c   1.000
_cell.angle_alpha   90.00
_cell.angle_beta   90.00
_cell.angle_gamma   90.00
#
_symmetry.space_group_name_H-M   'P 1'
#
loop_
_entity.id
_entity.type
_entity.pdbx_description
1 polymer ?
#
loop_
_entity_poly.entity_id
_entity_poly.type
_entity_poly.pdbx_seq_one_letter_code
_entity_poly.pdbx_strand_id
1 'polypeptide(L)'
;CRLRSLLLRVKDLGLGYDSEETILFKYCSGTCPRARTNHDLTLSLLLQKSEIPAWGEEKMVGDPCCRPTHYEDVAFLDNSHQWHEVEKLSASACSCVG
;
A
#
# COMPACT_ATOMS: atom_id res chain seq x y z
N CYS A 1 -10.57 -5.58 -2.10
CA CYS A 1 -9.26 -5.51 -1.44
C CYS A 1 -8.60 -6.88 -1.51
N ARG A 2 -7.38 -6.97 -2.03
CA ARG A 2 -6.62 -8.23 -2.09
C ARG A 2 -5.11 -7.98 -2.13
N LEU A 3 -4.36 -9.01 -1.73
CA LEU A 3 -2.91 -9.06 -1.87
C LEU A 3 -2.51 -9.26 -3.33
N ARG A 4 -1.49 -8.53 -3.76
CA ARG A 4 -0.86 -8.60 -5.08
C ARG A 4 0.62 -8.83 -4.92
N SER A 5 1.27 -9.27 -5.98
CA SER A 5 2.71 -9.49 -6.02
C SER A 5 3.31 -8.94 -7.31
N LEU A 6 4.52 -8.41 -7.23
CA LEU A 6 5.30 -7.87 -8.34
C LEU A 6 6.77 -8.22 -8.13
N LEU A 7 7.46 -8.65 -9.19
CA LEU A 7 8.91 -8.83 -9.16
C LEU A 7 9.58 -7.47 -9.39
N LEU A 8 10.50 -7.10 -8.50
CA LEU A 8 11.23 -5.83 -8.55
C LEU A 8 12.70 -6.07 -8.23
N ARG A 9 13.59 -5.31 -8.88
CA ARG A 9 15.01 -5.29 -8.49
C ARG A 9 15.17 -4.46 -7.23
N VAL A 10 16.07 -4.89 -6.34
CA VAL A 10 16.32 -4.23 -5.07
C VAL A 10 16.74 -2.77 -5.24
N LYS A 11 17.64 -2.48 -6.20
CA LYS A 11 18.07 -1.10 -6.49
C LYS A 11 16.94 -0.15 -6.89
N ASP A 12 15.85 -0.68 -7.46
CA ASP A 12 14.71 0.13 -7.91
C ASP A 12 13.75 0.49 -6.76
N LEU A 13 13.96 -0.05 -5.55
CA LEU A 13 13.13 0.23 -4.37
C LEU A 13 13.40 1.61 -3.75
N GLY A 14 14.50 2.28 -4.13
CA GLY A 14 14.87 3.60 -3.59
C GLY A 14 15.36 3.57 -2.13
N LEU A 15 15.78 2.42 -1.63
CA LEU A 15 16.27 2.23 -0.25
C LEU A 15 17.79 2.42 -0.10
N GLY A 16 18.50 2.71 -1.19
CA GLY A 16 19.95 2.98 -1.18
C GLY A 16 20.85 1.73 -1.30
N TYR A 17 20.28 0.54 -1.46
CA TYR A 17 21.03 -0.69 -1.72
C TYR A 17 21.42 -0.81 -3.20
N ASP A 18 22.68 -1.14 -3.47
CA ASP A 18 23.16 -1.50 -4.81
C ASP A 18 23.15 -3.02 -4.98
N SER A 19 22.04 -3.54 -5.51
CA SER A 19 21.85 -4.97 -5.77
C SER A 19 21.03 -5.19 -7.06
N GLU A 20 21.52 -6.07 -7.92
CA GLU A 20 20.80 -6.57 -9.10
C GLU A 20 19.79 -7.69 -8.77
N GLU A 21 19.74 -8.15 -7.52
CA GLU A 21 18.81 -9.20 -7.12
C GLU A 21 17.35 -8.77 -7.31
N THR A 22 16.51 -9.71 -7.75
CA THR A 22 15.08 -9.49 -7.92
C THR A 22 14.31 -10.19 -6.81
N ILE A 23 13.51 -9.41 -6.08
CA ILE A 23 12.67 -9.90 -4.99
C ILE A 23 11.20 -9.93 -5.41
N LEU A 24 10.40 -10.76 -4.73
CA LEU A 24 8.95 -10.77 -4.85
C LEU A 24 8.34 -9.77 -3.85
N PHE A 25 7.95 -8.59 -4.32
CA PHE A 25 7.31 -7.57 -3.50
C PHE A 25 5.79 -7.76 -3.50
N LYS A 26 5.17 -7.86 -2.32
CA LYS A 26 3.72 -7.97 -2.18
C LYS A 26 3.11 -6.67 -1.66
N TYR A 27 1.94 -6.30 -2.20
CA TYR A 27 1.25 -5.05 -1.86
C TYR A 27 -0.26 -5.22 -1.90
N CYS A 28 -0.99 -4.31 -1.23
CA CYS A 28 -2.45 -4.34 -1.17
C CYS A 28 -3.08 -3.41 -2.19
N SER A 29 -4.09 -3.90 -2.93
CA SER A 29 -4.86 -3.05 -3.85
C SER A 29 -6.30 -3.53 -4.05
N GLY A 30 -7.12 -2.62 -4.57
CA GLY A 30 -8.54 -2.84 -4.90
C GLY A 30 -9.49 -2.09 -3.99
N THR A 31 -10.78 -2.17 -4.31
CA THR A 31 -11.86 -1.41 -3.64
C THR A 31 -12.44 -2.15 -2.43
N CYS A 32 -13.17 -1.40 -1.59
CA CYS A 32 -13.78 -1.88 -0.34
C CYS A 32 -15.28 -1.59 -0.22
N PRO A 33 -16.12 -1.87 -1.24
CA PRO A 33 -17.52 -1.45 -1.24
C PRO A 33 -18.36 -2.10 -0.12
N ARG A 34 -17.95 -3.29 0.34
CA ARG A 34 -18.63 -4.08 1.38
C ARG A 34 -18.29 -3.66 2.82
N ALA A 35 -17.25 -2.84 3.00
CA ALA A 35 -16.81 -2.37 4.32
C ALA A 35 -17.31 -0.95 4.62
N ARG A 36 -18.11 -0.36 3.73
CA ARG A 36 -18.62 1.00 3.89
C ARG A 36 -19.54 1.12 5.10
N THR A 37 -19.32 2.17 5.88
CA THR A 37 -20.17 2.61 6.97
C THR A 37 -21.18 3.66 6.49
N ASN A 38 -22.14 4.04 7.34
CA ASN A 38 -23.03 5.17 7.04
C ASN A 38 -22.26 6.48 6.90
N HIS A 39 -21.17 6.66 7.65
CA HIS A 39 -20.31 7.82 7.53
C HIS A 39 -19.68 7.90 6.12
N ASP A 40 -19.14 6.79 5.63
CA ASP A 40 -18.52 6.68 4.30
C ASP A 40 -19.51 7.02 3.17
N LEU A 41 -20.75 6.53 3.30
CA LEU A 41 -21.83 6.81 2.36
C LEU A 41 -22.21 8.30 2.36
N THR A 42 -22.39 8.88 3.55
CA THR A 42 -22.72 10.31 3.69
C THR A 42 -21.58 11.19 3.19
N LEU A 43 -20.34 10.91 3.57
CA LEU A 43 -19.16 11.67 3.14
C LEU A 43 -19.01 11.61 1.62
N SER A 44 -19.15 10.43 1.00
CA SER A 44 -19.11 10.28 -0.45
C SER A 44 -20.17 11.13 -1.15
N LEU A 45 -21.40 11.18 -0.61
CA LEU A 45 -22.48 12.00 -1.14
C LEU A 45 -22.18 13.51 -1.03
N LEU A 46 -21.70 13.96 0.13
CA LEU A 46 -21.37 15.36 0.36
C LEU A 46 -20.21 15.84 -0.52
N LEU A 47 -19.19 14.99 -0.71
CA LEU A 47 -18.09 15.25 -1.64
C LEU A 47 -18.57 15.33 -3.09
N GLN A 48 -19.46 14.43 -3.50
CA GLN A 48 -20.05 14.46 -4.85
C GLN A 48 -20.86 15.75 -5.11
N LYS A 49 -21.53 16.26 -4.08
CA LYS A 49 -22.31 17.51 -4.15
C LYS A 49 -21.46 18.76 -3.96
N SER A 50 -20.15 18.63 -3.72
CA SER A 50 -19.26 19.75 -3.38
C SER A 50 -19.74 20.59 -2.19
N GLU A 51 -20.47 19.96 -1.25
CA GLU A 51 -20.94 20.61 -0.03
C GLU A 51 -19.83 20.76 1.02
N ILE A 52 -18.77 19.95 0.89
CA ILE A 52 -17.56 20.07 1.69
C ILE A 52 -16.54 20.90 0.92
N PRO A 53 -16.10 22.05 1.43
CA PRO A 53 -15.06 22.84 0.78
C PRO A 53 -13.77 22.03 0.72
N ALA A 54 -13.18 21.95 -0.48
CA ALA A 54 -11.87 21.36 -0.66
C ALA A 54 -10.82 22.29 -0.01
N TRP A 55 -10.12 21.80 1.01
CA TRP A 55 -9.05 22.55 1.65
C TRP A 55 -7.74 22.24 0.91
N GLY A 56 -7.40 23.07 -0.07
CA GLY A 56 -6.16 22.92 -0.85
C GLY A 56 -6.12 21.66 -1.72
N GLU A 57 -5.00 20.93 -1.69
CA GLU A 57 -4.77 19.71 -2.50
C GLU A 57 -5.23 18.42 -1.82
N GLU A 58 -5.93 18.50 -0.68
CA GLU A 58 -6.34 17.32 0.08
C GLU A 58 -7.41 16.51 -0.67
N LYS A 59 -7.04 15.30 -1.10
CA LYS A 59 -7.96 14.37 -1.74
C LYS A 59 -8.72 13.57 -0.68
N MET A 60 -9.89 14.05 -0.30
CA MET A 60 -10.80 13.32 0.58
C MET A 60 -11.36 12.08 -0.12
N VAL A 61 -11.27 10.93 0.54
CA VAL A 61 -11.79 9.65 0.04
C VAL A 61 -12.89 9.19 0.98
N GLY A 62 -14.10 9.00 0.44
CA GLY A 62 -15.25 8.54 1.20
C GLY A 62 -15.37 7.02 1.30
N ASP A 63 -14.56 6.24 0.59
CA ASP A 63 -14.54 4.77 0.69
C ASP A 63 -13.37 4.28 1.57
N PRO A 64 -13.53 3.18 2.33
CA PRO A 64 -12.43 2.55 3.05
C PRO A 64 -11.26 2.16 2.13
N CYS A 65 -10.04 2.31 2.62
CA CYS A 65 -8.83 1.99 1.88
C CYS A 65 -8.45 0.51 2.03
N CYS A 66 -7.93 -0.10 0.96
CA CYS A 66 -7.32 -1.43 1.06
C CYS A 66 -5.87 -1.28 1.52
N ARG A 67 -5.57 -1.68 2.76
CA ARG A 67 -4.26 -1.49 3.40
C ARG A 67 -3.67 -2.82 3.89
N PRO A 68 -2.33 -2.93 3.98
CA PRO A 68 -1.70 -4.07 4.63
C PRO A 68 -2.06 -4.12 6.11
N THR A 69 -2.26 -5.33 6.64
CA THR A 69 -2.44 -5.56 8.09
C THR A 69 -1.26 -6.30 8.70
N HIS A 70 -0.49 -7.00 7.88
CA HIS A 70 0.70 -7.75 8.26
C HIS A 70 1.76 -7.58 7.20
N TYR A 71 3.01 -7.76 7.61
CA TYR A 71 4.19 -7.61 6.77
C TYR A 71 5.11 -8.82 6.92
N GLU A 72 5.97 -9.00 5.94
CA GLU A 72 7.07 -9.96 5.92
C GLU A 72 8.37 -9.19 5.63
N ASP A 73 9.45 -9.69 6.21
CA ASP A 73 10.80 -9.18 6.01
C ASP A 73 11.36 -9.73 4.70
N VAL A 74 12.27 -8.99 4.08
CA VAL A 74 12.89 -9.40 2.82
C VAL A 74 14.39 -9.36 2.94
N ALA A 75 15.03 -10.51 2.71
CA ALA A 75 16.46 -10.64 2.64
C ALA A 75 16.94 -10.77 1.19
N PHE A 76 18.11 -10.19 0.91
CA PHE A 76 18.77 -10.23 -0.40
C PHE A 76 20.28 -10.05 -0.23
N LEU A 77 21.03 -10.41 -1.26
CA LEU A 77 22.47 -10.24 -1.39
C LEU A 77 22.75 -8.98 -2.22
N ASP A 78 23.70 -8.16 -1.75
CA ASP A 78 24.16 -7.00 -2.53
C ASP A 78 25.28 -7.36 -3.53
N ASN A 79 25.66 -6.39 -4.36
CA ASN A 79 26.73 -6.56 -5.34
C ASN A 79 28.13 -6.76 -4.69
N SER A 80 28.28 -6.49 -3.39
CA SER A 80 29.49 -6.75 -2.60
C SER A 80 29.46 -8.12 -1.90
N HIS A 81 28.47 -8.96 -2.21
CA HIS A 81 28.22 -10.26 -1.58
C HIS A 81 27.94 -10.18 -0.07
N GLN A 82 27.34 -9.09 0.40
CA GLN A 82 26.85 -8.96 1.77
C GLN A 82 25.34 -9.20 1.82
N TRP A 83 24.91 -9.96 2.83
CA TRP A 83 23.50 -10.17 3.09
C TRP A 83 22.89 -8.96 3.80
N HIS A 84 21.72 -8.55 3.33
CA HIS A 84 20.89 -7.52 3.95
C HIS A 84 19.50 -8.07 4.20
N GLU A 85 18.84 -7.54 5.22
CA GLU A 85 17.45 -7.82 5.54
C GLU A 85 16.73 -6.50 5.82
N VAL A 86 15.57 -6.32 5.17
CA VAL A 86 14.73 -5.14 5.37
C VAL A 86 13.43 -5.59 6.01
N GLU A 87 13.25 -5.19 7.27
CA GLU A 87 12.05 -5.52 8.04
C GLU A 87 10.80 -4.86 7.47
N LYS A 88 9.69 -5.59 7.50
CA LYS A 88 8.33 -5.14 7.17
C LYS A 88 8.22 -4.50 5.78
N LEU A 89 9.03 -4.96 4.83
CA LEU A 89 9.06 -4.41 3.47
C LEU A 89 7.82 -4.85 2.67
N SER A 90 7.49 -6.15 2.70
CA SER A 90 6.47 -6.75 1.82
C SER A 90 5.19 -7.04 2.59
N ALA A 91 4.02 -6.83 2.00
CA ALA A 91 2.74 -7.11 2.66
C ALA A 91 2.45 -8.62 2.70
N SER A 92 1.96 -9.13 3.83
CA SER A 92 1.56 -10.55 3.95
C SER A 92 0.05 -10.75 4.12
N ALA A 93 -0.70 -9.70 4.46
CA ALA A 93 -2.16 -9.71 4.51
C ALA A 93 -2.74 -8.32 4.21
N CYS A 94 -3.98 -8.29 3.69
CA CYS A 94 -4.69 -7.03 3.38
C CYS A 94 -6.09 -7.02 3.99
N SER A 95 -6.53 -5.83 4.43
CA SER A 95 -7.91 -5.60 4.87
C SER A 95 -8.43 -4.24 4.40
N CYS A 96 -9.75 -4.09 4.43
CA CYS A 96 -10.41 -2.80 4.28
C CYS A 96 -10.34 -2.07 5.62
N VAL A 97 -9.73 -0.88 5.62
CA VAL A 97 -9.57 -0.02 6.80
C VAL A 97 -10.16 1.34 6.45
N GLY A 98 -11.13 1.79 7.25
CA GLY A 98 -11.75 3.10 7.18
C GLY A 98 -11.56 3.84 8.49
#